data_AF-A0A1B8YGR0-F1
#
_entry.id   AF-A0A1B8YGR0-F1
#
_cell.length_a   1.000
_cell.length_b   1.000
_cell.length_c   1.000
_cell.angle_alpha   90.00
_cell.angle_beta   90.00
_cell.angle_gamma   90.00
#
_symmetry.space_group_name_H-M   'P 1'
#
loop_
_entity.id
_entity.type
_entity.pdbx_description
1 polymer ?
#
loop_
_entity_poly.entity_id
_entity_poly.type
_entity_poly.pdbx_seq_one_letter_code
_entity_poly.pdbx_strand_id
1 'polypeptide(L)'
;MANTEAFRFAEIAIGNRADALNQLSAIRCQHFGGNEKELGEFISLMRDKWEWPDSFLFNKRVLIAIFNLANIPEERHNISFNEFTPDEKKSLVRTINHLKVVASIFPERLSMPR
;
A
#
# COMPACT_ATOMS: atom_id res chain seq x y z
N MET A 1 -1.76 -28.54 16.46
CA MET A 1 -0.92 -27.55 17.19
C MET A 1 0.22 -26.99 16.33
N ALA A 2 0.81 -27.74 15.39
CA ALA A 2 1.87 -27.23 14.48
C ALA A 2 1.46 -26.03 13.59
N ASN A 3 0.21 -25.99 13.09
CA ASN A 3 -0.25 -24.89 12.22
C ASN A 3 -0.38 -23.55 12.97
N THR A 4 -0.56 -23.58 14.29
CA THR A 4 -0.73 -22.39 15.13
C THR A 4 0.60 -21.69 15.39
N GLU A 5 1.69 -22.44 15.51
CA GLU A 5 3.03 -21.89 15.72
C GLU A 5 3.60 -21.28 14.43
N ALA A 6 3.46 -21.98 13.30
CA ALA A 6 3.88 -21.46 11.98
C ALA A 6 3.18 -20.14 11.63
N PHE A 7 1.88 -20.02 11.92
CA PHE A 7 1.13 -18.78 11.76
C PHE A 7 1.66 -17.64 12.65
N ARG A 8 1.97 -17.93 13.92
CA ARG A 8 2.53 -16.94 14.85
C ARG A 8 3.93 -16.46 14.43
N PHE A 9 4.78 -17.36 13.92
CA PHE A 9 6.09 -16.98 13.39
C PHE A 9 5.97 -16.11 12.13
N ALA A 10 5.01 -16.42 11.24
CA ALA A 10 4.71 -15.58 10.09
C ALA A 10 4.22 -14.18 10.52
N GLU A 11 3.33 -14.10 11.51
CA GLU A 11 2.80 -12.84 12.04
C GLU A 11 3.88 -11.94 12.66
N ILE A 12 4.77 -12.51 13.48
CA ILE A 12 5.93 -11.78 14.06
C ILE A 12 6.89 -11.34 12.95
N ALA A 13 7.12 -12.19 11.94
CA ALA A 13 7.95 -11.82 10.79
C ALA A 13 7.32 -10.71 9.94
N ILE A 14 5.99 -10.68 9.79
CA ILE A 14 5.25 -9.66 9.03
C ILE A 14 5.40 -8.28 9.69
N GLY A 15 5.16 -8.18 11.00
CA GLY A 15 5.31 -6.92 11.75
C GLY A 15 6.72 -6.36 11.60
N ASN A 16 7.73 -7.20 11.87
CA ASN A 16 9.14 -6.82 11.76
C ASN A 16 9.54 -6.41 10.32
N ARG A 17 8.95 -7.04 9.29
CA ARG A 17 9.23 -6.71 7.88
C ARG A 17 8.61 -5.38 7.46
N ALA A 18 7.39 -5.08 7.91
CA ALA A 18 6.76 -3.79 7.61
C ALA A 18 7.54 -2.64 8.24
N ASP A 19 8.01 -2.81 9.48
CA ASP A 19 8.84 -1.83 10.17
C ASP A 19 10.21 -1.66 9.49
N ALA A 20 10.85 -2.75 9.07
CA ALA A 20 12.09 -2.70 8.31
C ALA A 20 11.93 -1.94 6.97
N LEU A 21 10.84 -2.17 6.24
CA LEU A 21 10.53 -1.41 5.02
C LEU A 21 10.31 0.08 5.30
N ASN A 22 9.65 0.41 6.42
CA ASN A 22 9.45 1.81 6.84
C ASN A 22 10.78 2.50 7.20
N GLN A 23 11.67 1.82 7.92
CA GLN A 23 13.01 2.32 8.21
C GLN A 23 13.82 2.51 6.92
N LEU A 24 13.74 1.55 5.99
CA LEU A 24 14.40 1.66 4.69
C LEU A 24 13.86 2.85 3.87
N SER A 25 12.55 3.07 3.88
CA SER A 25 11.94 4.25 3.26
C SER A 25 12.45 5.56 3.87
N ALA A 26 12.65 5.61 5.20
CA ALA A 26 13.22 6.78 5.87
C ALA A 26 14.68 7.04 5.46
N ILE A 27 15.52 5.99 5.42
CA ILE A 27 16.91 6.08 4.93
C ILE A 27 16.95 6.56 3.48
N ARG A 28 16.08 6.02 2.62
CA ARG A 28 15.99 6.46 1.22
C ARG A 28 15.63 7.93 1.11
N CYS A 29 14.65 8.38 1.89
CA CYS A 29 14.26 9.79 1.93
C CYS A 29 15.43 10.70 2.33
N GLN A 30 16.26 10.28 3.29
CA GLN A 30 17.41 11.06 3.77
C GLN A 30 18.54 11.16 2.73
N HIS A 31 18.82 10.07 1.99
CA HIS A 31 19.97 10.01 1.08
C HIS A 31 19.65 10.29 -0.38
N PHE A 32 18.42 10.00 -0.83
CA PHE A 32 18.01 10.07 -2.23
C PHE A 32 16.82 10.99 -2.49
N GLY A 33 16.26 11.59 -1.42
CA GLY A 33 15.07 12.45 -1.51
C GLY A 33 13.75 11.69 -1.42
N GLY A 34 12.65 12.44 -1.41
CA GLY A 34 11.29 11.89 -1.26
C GLY A 34 10.81 11.12 -2.49
N ASN A 35 9.86 10.20 -2.29
CA ASN A 35 9.23 9.40 -3.34
C ASN A 35 7.95 10.04 -3.91
N GLU A 36 7.87 11.37 -3.87
CA GLU A 36 6.65 12.11 -4.21
C GLU A 36 6.22 11.88 -5.66
N LYS A 37 7.19 11.83 -6.58
CA LYS A 37 6.93 11.54 -7.99
C LYS A 37 6.32 10.15 -8.19
N GLU A 38 6.96 9.11 -7.62
CA GLU A 38 6.52 7.72 -7.77
C GLU A 38 5.12 7.49 -7.17
N LEU A 39 4.85 8.06 -5.99
CA LEU A 39 3.52 7.99 -5.38
C LEU A 39 2.46 8.77 -6.17
N GLY A 40 2.81 9.95 -6.67
CA GLY A 40 1.91 10.74 -7.50
C GLY A 40 1.54 10.03 -8.80
N GLU A 41 2.53 9.42 -9.46
CA GLU A 41 2.34 8.60 -10.68
C GLU A 41 1.46 7.38 -10.37
N PHE A 42 1.73 6.66 -9.28
CA PHE A 42 0.90 5.53 -8.84
C PHE A 42 -0.57 5.92 -8.62
N ILE A 43 -0.83 7.00 -7.87
CA ILE A 43 -2.21 7.47 -7.60
C ILE A 43 -2.90 7.88 -8.90
N SER A 44 -2.18 8.56 -9.78
CA SER A 44 -2.71 9.01 -11.08
C SER A 44 -3.06 7.81 -11.95
N LEU A 45 -2.18 6.80 -12.03
CA LEU A 45 -2.40 5.55 -12.75
C LEU A 45 -3.62 4.79 -12.23
N MET A 46 -3.79 4.70 -10.90
CA MET A 46 -4.94 4.03 -10.28
C MET A 46 -6.27 4.76 -10.54
N ARG A 47 -6.22 6.06 -10.88
CA ARG A 47 -7.37 6.88 -11.25
C ARG A 47 -7.56 7.00 -12.77
N ASP A 48 -6.67 6.44 -13.58
CA ASP A 48 -6.75 6.57 -15.02
C ASP A 48 -7.72 5.54 -15.63
N LYS A 49 -8.75 6.04 -16.31
CA LYS A 49 -9.75 5.24 -16.99
C LYS A 49 -9.27 4.77 -18.37
N TRP A 50 -8.35 5.50 -19.00
CA TRP A 50 -7.93 5.25 -20.37
C TRP A 50 -6.87 4.15 -20.46
N GLU A 51 -6.00 4.07 -19.45
CA GLU A 51 -4.97 3.05 -19.38
C GLU A 51 -5.53 1.65 -19.07
N TRP A 52 -6.58 1.56 -18.24
CA TRP A 52 -7.16 0.28 -17.78
C TRP A 52 -8.71 0.28 -17.77
N PRO A 53 -9.39 0.35 -18.93
CA PRO A 53 -10.84 0.57 -18.99
C PRO A 53 -11.66 -0.51 -18.26
N ASP A 54 -11.27 -1.78 -18.34
CA ASP A 54 -12.00 -2.89 -17.71
C ASP A 54 -11.73 -3.02 -16.21
N SER A 55 -10.59 -2.51 -15.73
CA SER A 55 -10.17 -2.60 -14.32
C SER A 55 -10.31 -1.26 -13.58
N PHE A 56 -10.66 -0.17 -14.25
CA PHE A 56 -10.74 1.17 -13.68
C PHE A 56 -11.55 1.23 -12.39
N LEU A 57 -12.75 0.64 -12.37
CA LEU A 57 -13.61 0.68 -11.18
C LEU A 57 -12.99 -0.11 -10.02
N PHE A 58 -12.31 -1.22 -10.33
CA PHE A 58 -11.58 -2.01 -9.34
C PHE A 58 -10.38 -1.24 -8.78
N ASN A 59 -9.55 -0.66 -9.65
CA ASN A 59 -8.38 0.15 -9.28
C ASN A 59 -8.79 1.33 -8.39
N LYS A 60 -9.88 2.04 -8.73
CA LYS A 60 -10.42 3.11 -7.90
C LYS A 60 -10.83 2.61 -6.52
N ARG A 61 -11.47 1.45 -6.41
CA ARG A 61 -11.85 0.83 -5.12
C ARG A 61 -10.63 0.42 -4.31
N VAL A 62 -9.61 -0.15 -4.94
CA VAL A 62 -8.34 -0.47 -4.29
C VAL A 62 -7.70 0.79 -3.73
N LEU A 63 -7.68 1.88 -4.50
CA LEU A 63 -7.12 3.16 -4.04
C LEU A 63 -7.89 3.74 -2.84
N ILE A 64 -9.23 3.70 -2.86
CA ILE A 64 -10.06 4.08 -1.71
C ILE A 64 -9.74 3.22 -0.49
N ALA A 65 -9.59 1.91 -0.67
CA ALA A 65 -9.21 1.01 0.42
C ALA A 65 -7.83 1.35 1.00
N ILE A 66 -6.84 1.67 0.15
CA ILE A 66 -5.52 2.13 0.59
C ILE A 66 -5.63 3.43 1.41
N PHE A 67 -6.41 4.41 0.97
CA PHE A 67 -6.60 5.66 1.71
C PHE A 67 -7.31 5.45 3.05
N ASN A 68 -8.31 4.59 3.09
CA ASN A 68 -8.99 4.22 4.34
C ASN A 68 -8.03 3.55 5.33
N LEU A 69 -7.21 2.61 4.87
CA LEU A 69 -6.19 1.97 5.71
C LEU A 69 -5.13 2.97 6.21
N ALA A 70 -4.85 4.01 5.44
CA ALA A 70 -3.95 5.10 5.82
C ALA A 70 -4.62 6.16 6.72
N ASN A 71 -5.87 5.97 7.15
CA ASN A 71 -6.67 6.92 7.91
C ASN A 71 -6.82 8.30 7.23
N ILE A 72 -6.89 8.32 5.90
CA ILE A 72 -7.11 9.55 5.12
C ILE A 72 -8.62 9.72 4.93
N PRO A 73 -9.21 10.87 5.32
CA PRO A 73 -10.66 11.04 5.28
C PRO A 73 -11.18 11.06 3.84
N GLU A 74 -12.41 10.56 3.64
CA GLU A 74 -13.01 10.37 2.30
C GLU A 74 -13.07 11.65 1.47
N GLU A 75 -13.31 12.78 2.11
CA GLU A 75 -13.30 14.12 1.49
C GLU A 75 -11.96 14.50 0.88
N ARG A 76 -10.87 13.82 1.25
CA ARG A 76 -9.52 14.00 0.70
C ARG A 76 -9.13 12.92 -0.32
N HIS A 77 -9.98 11.95 -0.63
CA HIS A 77 -9.63 10.86 -1.56
C HIS A 77 -9.50 11.30 -3.02
N ASN A 78 -10.08 12.43 -3.41
CA ASN A 78 -10.08 12.91 -4.79
C ASN A 78 -9.08 14.06 -5.06
N ILE A 79 -8.36 14.53 -4.04
CA ILE A 79 -7.39 15.63 -4.21
C ILE A 79 -6.14 15.16 -4.95
N SER A 80 -5.37 16.10 -5.49
CA SER A 80 -4.06 15.82 -6.09
C SER A 80 -3.06 15.39 -5.04
N PHE A 81 -2.11 14.52 -5.38
CA PHE A 81 -1.09 14.05 -4.44
C PHE A 81 -0.28 15.20 -3.79
N ASN A 82 -0.08 16.30 -4.52
CA ASN A 82 0.64 17.47 -4.02
C ASN A 82 -0.10 18.20 -2.89
N GLU A 83 -1.40 17.98 -2.74
CA GLU A 83 -2.26 18.61 -1.72
C GLU A 83 -2.32 17.79 -0.42
N PHE A 84 -1.71 16.60 -0.39
CA PHE A 84 -1.60 15.78 0.81
C PHE A 84 -0.64 16.43 1.80
N THR A 85 -1.02 16.42 3.07
CA THR A 85 -0.15 16.86 4.16
C THR A 85 1.03 15.90 4.33
N PRO A 86 2.15 16.34 4.94
CA PRO A 86 3.29 15.46 5.21
C PRO A 86 2.90 14.20 6.00
N ASP A 87 1.97 14.31 6.95
CA ASP A 87 1.50 13.19 7.77
C ASP A 87 0.66 12.21 6.97
N GLU A 88 -0.17 12.68 6.04
CA GLU A 88 -0.92 11.80 5.14
C GLU A 88 0.01 11.08 4.16
N LYS A 89 1.00 11.78 3.59
CA LYS A 89 2.03 11.15 2.74
C LYS A 89 2.79 10.06 3.51
N LYS A 90 3.17 10.33 4.76
CA LYS A 90 3.84 9.37 5.64
C LYS A 90 2.95 8.17 5.95
N SER A 91 1.68 8.40 6.24
CA SER A 91 0.69 7.34 6.52
C SER A 91 0.44 6.49 5.28
N LEU A 92 0.41 7.09 4.09
CA LEU A 92 0.31 6.39 2.82
C LEU A 92 1.51 5.47 2.56
N VAL A 93 2.74 5.98 2.76
CA VAL A 93 3.97 5.17 2.62
C VAL A 93 3.94 3.95 3.55
N ARG A 94 3.60 4.17 4.83
CA ARG A 94 3.50 3.09 5.82
C ARG A 94 2.47 2.04 5.42
N THR A 95 1.30 2.48 4.97
CA THR A 95 0.21 1.62 4.54
C THR A 95 0.61 0.78 3.32
N ILE A 96 1.21 1.40 2.31
CA ILE A 96 1.70 0.68 1.12
C ILE A 96 2.78 -0.33 1.47
N ASN A 97 3.74 0.03 2.33
CA ASN A 97 4.76 -0.92 2.80
C ASN A 97 4.15 -2.11 3.55
N HIS A 98 3.15 -1.86 4.41
CA HIS A 98 2.44 -2.92 5.10
C HIS A 98 1.69 -3.83 4.10
N LEU A 99 0.99 -3.25 3.12
CA LEU A 99 0.32 -3.99 2.06
C LEU A 99 1.29 -4.82 1.21
N LYS A 100 2.51 -4.35 0.96
CA LYS A 100 3.55 -5.15 0.27
C LYS A 100 3.90 -6.41 1.08
N VAL A 101 3.98 -6.30 2.41
CA VAL A 101 4.23 -7.47 3.27
C VAL A 101 3.02 -8.41 3.26
N VAL A 102 1.80 -7.88 3.37
CA VAL A 102 0.57 -8.67 3.30
C VAL A 102 0.44 -9.37 1.94
N ALA A 103 0.72 -8.69 0.84
CA ALA A 103 0.70 -9.29 -0.50
C ALA A 103 1.73 -10.41 -0.64
N SER A 104 2.88 -10.33 0.05
CA SER A 104 3.91 -11.35 0.02
C SER A 104 3.53 -12.67 0.70
N ILE A 105 2.46 -12.68 1.51
CA ILE A 105 1.94 -13.89 2.17
C ILE A 105 0.70 -14.47 1.48
N PHE A 106 0.27 -13.87 0.37
CA PHE A 106 -0.88 -14.38 -0.37
C PHE A 106 -0.63 -15.82 -0.84
N PRO A 107 -1.67 -16.67 -0.89
CA PRO A 107 -1.52 -18.03 -1.38
C PRO A 107 -1.01 -18.05 -2.82
N GLU A 108 0.08 -18.77 -3.07
CA GLU A 108 0.67 -18.86 -4.42
C GLU A 108 -0.19 -19.70 -5.39
N ARG A 109 -0.99 -20.64 -4.87
CA ARG A 109 -1.76 -21.60 -5.66
C ARG A 109 -3.24 -21.41 -5.40
N LEU A 110 -3.84 -20.53 -6.18
CA LEU A 110 -5.29 -20.30 -6.19
C LEU A 110 -5.93 -21.05 -7.36
N SER A 111 -7.12 -21.61 -7.12
CA SER A 111 -7.95 -22.24 -8.14
C SER A 111 -9.32 -21.58 -8.15
N MET A 112 -9.87 -21.33 -9.34
CA MET A 112 -11.23 -20.82 -9.47
C MET A 112 -12.24 -21.94 -9.15
N PRO A 113 -13.19 -21.73 -8.22
CA PRO A 113 -14.26 -22.69 -7.99
C PRO A 113 -15.18 -22.74 -9.21
N ARG A 114 -15.76 -23.91 -9.46
CA ARG A 114 -16.77 -24.14 -10.50
C ARG A 114 -18.17 -23.96 -9.95
#